data_AF-A0A8D8QFJ6-F1
#
_entry.id   AF-A0A8D8QFJ6-F1
#
_cell.length_a   1.000
_cell.length_b   1.000
_cell.length_c   1.000
_cell.angle_alpha   90.00
_cell.angle_beta   90.00
_cell.angle_gamma   90.00
#
_symmetry.space_group_name_H-M   'P 1'
#
loop_
_entity.id
_entity.type
_entity.pdbx_description
1 polymer ?
#
loop_
_entity_poly.entity_id
_entity_poly.type
_entity_poly.pdbx_seq_one_letter_code
_entity_poly.pdbx_strand_id
1 'polypeptide(L)'
;MSLKGKDILEFSDPDWLCDFGFLVDITKHLNNLNLQLQGKNNFIHDLFGKIRAFEMKLKLFKSQLKDQNFAHFPALKTCDPVSTERYVLTITDLETHFDSRFSDFKNNEFDMKVFYSPFNVCAEDVNETIQMELIDFQSNPSLKEKFTNTGLIEFYSKYLKQSEFPNIYKNALRMASL
;
A
#
# COMPACT_ATOMS: atom_id res chain seq x y z
N MET A 1 -50.47 7.82 -1.68
CA MET A 1 -49.33 8.61 -2.19
C MET A 1 -49.09 9.78 -1.27
N SER A 2 -47.81 10.15 -1.10
CA SER A 2 -47.25 11.35 -0.44
C SER A 2 -46.88 11.25 1.04
N LEU A 3 -45.65 10.80 1.28
CA LEU A 3 -44.75 11.38 2.28
C LEU A 3 -43.66 12.13 1.50
N LYS A 4 -44.00 13.27 0.90
CA LYS A 4 -43.01 14.21 0.34
C LYS A 4 -42.91 15.40 1.30
N GLY A 5 -41.70 15.71 1.73
CA GLY A 5 -41.35 17.00 2.34
C GLY A 5 -41.23 17.00 3.86
N LYS A 6 -40.30 16.22 4.42
CA LYS A 6 -39.55 16.76 5.56
C LYS A 6 -38.33 17.45 4.96
N ASP A 7 -38.24 18.75 5.11
CA ASP A 7 -36.99 19.46 4.81
C ASP A 7 -35.89 18.82 5.65
N ILE A 8 -34.89 18.27 4.97
CA ILE A 8 -33.68 17.77 5.62
C ILE A 8 -32.82 19.01 5.79
N LEU A 9 -32.87 19.58 7.00
CA LEU A 9 -32.24 20.86 7.36
C LEU A 9 -30.74 20.85 7.04
N GLU A 10 -30.11 19.68 7.10
CA GLU A 10 -28.70 19.44 6.80
C GLU A 10 -28.32 19.79 5.35
N PHE A 11 -29.23 19.64 4.38
CA PHE A 11 -28.97 20.05 2.99
C PHE A 11 -29.05 21.57 2.78
N SER A 12 -29.44 22.32 3.81
CA SER A 12 -29.40 23.79 3.80
C SER A 12 -28.17 24.34 4.54
N ASP A 13 -27.39 23.48 5.19
CA ASP A 13 -26.17 23.84 5.91
C ASP A 13 -24.94 23.71 4.98
N PRO A 14 -24.28 24.82 4.60
CA PRO A 14 -23.09 24.79 3.74
C PRO A 14 -21.93 23.99 4.33
N ASP A 15 -21.72 24.02 5.65
CA ASP A 15 -20.62 23.31 6.30
C ASP A 15 -20.88 21.80 6.24
N TRP A 16 -22.13 21.39 6.47
CA TRP A 16 -22.53 20.00 6.35
C TRP A 16 -22.35 19.47 4.92
N LEU A 17 -22.72 20.26 3.91
CA LEU A 17 -22.52 19.90 2.51
C LEU A 17 -21.03 19.72 2.18
N CYS A 18 -20.15 20.57 2.71
CA CYS A 18 -18.70 20.42 2.56
C CYS A 18 -18.22 19.12 3.22
N ASP A 19 -18.65 18.82 4.44
CA ASP A 19 -18.28 17.60 5.15
C ASP A 19 -18.73 16.35 4.39
N PHE A 20 -19.94 16.38 3.83
CA PHE A 20 -20.44 15.31 2.96
C PHE A 20 -19.63 15.19 1.67
N GLY A 21 -19.30 16.32 1.02
CA GLY A 21 -18.44 16.35 -0.17
C GLY A 21 -17.08 15.72 0.07
N PHE A 22 -16.42 16.09 1.17
CA PHE A 22 -15.17 15.46 1.60
C PHE A 22 -15.33 13.96 1.83
N LEU A 23 -16.39 13.54 2.52
CA LEU A 23 -16.66 12.13 2.81
C LEU A 23 -16.84 11.31 1.52
N VAL A 24 -17.59 11.83 0.55
CA VAL A 24 -17.77 11.20 -0.77
C VAL A 24 -16.43 10.99 -1.47
N ASP A 25 -15.57 11.99 -1.48
CA ASP A 25 -14.28 11.92 -2.16
C ASP A 25 -13.31 10.96 -1.46
N ILE A 26 -13.16 11.04 -0.13
CA ILE A 26 -12.22 10.18 0.60
C ILE A 26 -12.65 8.71 0.59
N THR A 27 -13.96 8.44 0.70
CA THR A 27 -14.49 7.07 0.63
C THR A 27 -14.30 6.47 -0.75
N LYS A 28 -14.41 7.27 -1.82
CA LYS A 28 -14.09 6.83 -3.18
C LYS A 28 -12.63 6.42 -3.33
N HIS A 29 -11.69 7.21 -2.77
CA HIS A 29 -10.26 6.88 -2.78
C HIS A 29 -9.98 5.58 -1.99
N LEU A 30 -10.58 5.44 -0.80
CA LEU A 30 -10.47 4.23 0.01
C LEU A 30 -11.06 3.00 -0.68
N ASN A 31 -12.21 3.15 -1.35
CA ASN A 31 -12.81 2.06 -2.09
C ASN A 31 -11.95 1.62 -3.29
N ASN A 32 -11.31 2.57 -3.99
CA ASN A 32 -10.36 2.22 -5.05
C ASN A 32 -9.20 1.40 -4.52
N LEU A 33 -8.58 1.81 -3.40
CA LEU A 33 -7.55 1.01 -2.75
C LEU A 33 -8.09 -0.39 -2.39
N ASN A 34 -9.26 -0.45 -1.76
CA ASN A 34 -9.87 -1.72 -1.35
C ASN A 34 -10.06 -2.68 -2.53
N LEU A 35 -10.53 -2.18 -3.67
CA LEU A 35 -10.66 -2.97 -4.90
C LEU A 35 -9.30 -3.43 -5.44
N GLN A 36 -8.26 -2.60 -5.35
CA GLN A 36 -6.90 -2.98 -5.76
C GLN A 36 -6.28 -4.04 -4.85
N LEU A 37 -6.65 -4.06 -3.57
CA LEU A 37 -6.20 -5.07 -2.60
C LEU A 37 -6.95 -6.40 -2.75
N GLN A 38 -8.14 -6.36 -3.35
CA GLN A 38 -8.91 -7.56 -3.68
C GLN A 38 -8.35 -8.24 -4.93
N GLY A 39 -8.68 -9.53 -5.06
CA GLY A 39 -8.26 -10.36 -6.18
C GLY A 39 -7.43 -11.56 -5.72
N LYS A 40 -7.27 -12.52 -6.61
CA LYS A 40 -6.44 -13.72 -6.40
C LYS A 40 -5.09 -13.51 -7.08
N ASN A 41 -4.07 -14.24 -6.63
CA ASN A 41 -2.72 -14.26 -7.23
C ASN A 41 -1.95 -12.93 -7.15
N ASN A 42 -2.25 -12.06 -6.18
CA ASN A 42 -1.34 -10.96 -5.83
C ASN A 42 -0.34 -11.47 -4.79
N PHE A 43 0.95 -11.26 -4.99
CA PHE A 43 1.91 -11.52 -3.93
C PHE A 43 1.81 -10.43 -2.85
N ILE A 44 2.24 -10.76 -1.64
CA ILE A 44 2.24 -9.84 -0.50
C ILE A 44 2.97 -8.51 -0.81
N HIS A 45 4.03 -8.54 -1.62
CA HIS A 45 4.78 -7.34 -2.00
C HIS A 45 4.00 -6.44 -2.98
N ASP A 46 3.17 -7.01 -3.85
CA ASP A 46 2.30 -6.24 -4.74
C ASP A 46 1.24 -5.47 -3.93
N LEU A 47 0.65 -6.16 -2.94
CA LEU A 47 -0.30 -5.56 -2.01
C LEU A 47 0.36 -4.45 -1.20
N PHE A 48 1.58 -4.67 -0.72
CA PHE A 48 2.34 -3.66 0.00
C PHE A 48 2.65 -2.43 -0.85
N GLY A 49 3.02 -2.63 -2.11
CA GLY A 49 3.24 -1.53 -3.05
C GLY A 49 2.00 -0.66 -3.24
N LYS A 50 0.81 -1.27 -3.33
CA LYS A 50 -0.47 -0.56 -3.41
C LYS A 50 -0.77 0.25 -2.14
N ILE A 51 -0.50 -0.32 -0.96
CA ILE A 51 -0.65 0.37 0.34
C ILE A 51 0.29 1.57 0.41
N ARG A 52 1.58 1.41 0.09
CA ARG A 52 2.56 2.51 0.06
C ARG A 52 2.17 3.62 -0.89
N ALA A 53 1.70 3.26 -2.09
CA ALA A 53 1.20 4.23 -3.05
C ALA A 53 0.04 5.04 -2.48
N PHE A 54 -0.83 4.41 -1.69
CA PHE A 54 -1.92 5.11 -1.02
C PHE A 54 -1.45 5.99 0.13
N GLU A 55 -0.51 5.53 0.97
CA GLU A 55 0.11 6.37 2.02
C GLU A 55 0.74 7.65 1.40
N MET A 56 1.39 7.54 0.23
CA MET A 56 1.91 8.71 -0.50
C MET A 56 0.80 9.62 -1.02
N LYS A 57 -0.33 9.07 -1.48
CA LYS A 57 -1.50 9.86 -1.88
C LYS A 57 -2.11 10.60 -0.69
N LEU A 58 -2.20 10.00 0.50
CA LEU A 58 -2.67 10.69 1.70
C LEU A 58 -1.79 11.90 2.04
N LYS A 59 -0.46 11.75 1.96
CA LYS A 59 0.49 12.86 2.14
C LYS A 59 0.24 14.00 1.14
N LEU A 60 0.02 13.64 -0.13
CA LEU A 60 -0.31 14.61 -1.18
C LEU A 60 -1.65 15.30 -0.90
N PHE A 61 -2.70 14.55 -0.57
CA PHE A 61 -4.02 15.08 -0.24
C PHE A 61 -3.95 16.06 0.93
N LYS A 62 -3.23 15.70 1.99
CA LYS A 62 -3.00 16.58 3.14
C LYS A 62 -2.35 17.90 2.73
N SER A 63 -1.28 17.85 1.92
CA SER A 63 -0.60 19.05 1.44
C SER A 63 -1.53 19.91 0.60
N GLN A 64 -2.24 19.30 -0.36
CA GLN A 64 -3.15 20.01 -1.25
C GLN A 64 -4.31 20.66 -0.50
N LEU A 65 -4.89 19.99 0.49
CA LEU A 65 -5.95 20.56 1.32
C LEU A 65 -5.48 21.78 2.12
N LYS A 66 -4.23 21.78 2.62
CA LYS A 66 -3.64 22.96 3.27
C LYS A 66 -3.49 24.14 2.30
N ASP A 67 -3.18 23.85 1.04
CA ASP A 67 -3.02 24.86 -0.02
C ASP A 67 -4.36 25.21 -0.71
N GLN A 68 -5.50 24.77 -0.16
CA GLN A 68 -6.84 24.91 -0.75
C GLN A 68 -6.93 24.39 -2.20
N ASN A 69 -6.12 23.38 -2.52
CA ASN A 69 -6.13 22.71 -3.81
C ASN A 69 -7.03 21.46 -3.74
N PHE A 70 -8.17 21.53 -4.42
CA PHE A 70 -9.16 20.44 -4.42
C PHE A 70 -9.07 19.52 -5.65
N ALA A 71 -7.91 19.44 -6.33
CA ALA A 71 -7.76 18.65 -7.56
C ALA A 71 -8.19 17.18 -7.44
N HIS A 72 -8.07 16.59 -6.24
CA HIS A 72 -8.46 15.21 -5.95
C HIS A 72 -9.70 15.09 -5.05
N PHE A 73 -10.38 16.22 -4.79
CA PHE A 73 -11.60 16.30 -3.99
C PHE A 73 -12.68 17.12 -4.73
N PRO A 74 -13.19 16.63 -5.88
CA PRO A 74 -14.14 17.38 -6.71
C PRO A 74 -15.51 17.61 -6.04
N ALA A 75 -15.99 16.71 -5.19
CA ALA A 75 -17.24 16.91 -4.47
C ALA A 75 -17.06 18.01 -3.42
N LEU A 76 -15.97 17.97 -2.64
CA LEU A 76 -15.63 19.06 -1.70
C LEU A 76 -15.45 20.39 -2.42
N LYS A 77 -14.77 20.40 -3.59
CA LYS A 77 -14.58 21.61 -4.41
C LYS A 77 -15.89 22.30 -4.75
N THR A 78 -16.95 21.54 -4.98
CA THR A 78 -18.26 22.06 -5.38
C THR A 78 -18.92 22.85 -4.24
N CYS A 79 -18.57 22.54 -2.99
CA CYS A 79 -19.12 23.19 -1.81
C CYS A 79 -18.34 24.45 -1.39
N ASP A 80 -17.14 24.67 -1.97
CA ASP A 80 -16.28 25.84 -1.71
C ASP A 80 -16.02 26.09 -0.20
N PRO A 81 -15.34 25.16 0.49
CA PRO A 81 -15.22 25.19 1.95
C PRO A 81 -14.41 26.42 2.41
N VAL A 82 -14.94 27.12 3.42
CA VAL A 82 -14.27 28.28 4.04
C VAL A 82 -12.96 27.89 4.74
N SER A 83 -12.90 26.66 5.29
CA SER A 83 -11.70 26.12 5.94
C SER A 83 -11.56 24.63 5.65
N THR A 84 -10.31 24.18 5.54
CA THR A 84 -9.94 22.78 5.28
C THR A 84 -9.28 22.10 6.49
N GLU A 85 -9.13 22.79 7.62
CA GLU A 85 -8.37 22.31 8.79
C GLU A 85 -8.88 20.95 9.29
N ARG A 86 -10.19 20.78 9.41
CA ARG A 86 -10.81 19.52 9.85
C ARG A 86 -10.53 18.36 8.90
N TYR A 87 -10.45 18.62 7.59
CA TYR A 87 -10.16 17.61 6.58
C TYR A 87 -8.68 17.23 6.62
N VAL A 88 -7.79 18.21 6.82
CA VAL A 88 -6.35 17.98 7.04
C VAL A 88 -6.12 17.11 8.27
N LEU A 89 -6.82 17.38 9.38
CA LEU A 89 -6.76 16.54 10.58
C LEU A 89 -7.26 15.12 10.30
N THR A 90 -8.39 14.98 9.62
CA THR A 90 -8.95 13.66 9.26
C THR A 90 -7.98 12.84 8.39
N ILE A 91 -7.32 13.47 7.41
CA ILE A 91 -6.29 12.79 6.60
C ILE A 91 -5.07 12.42 7.46
N THR A 92 -4.69 13.25 8.43
CA THR A 92 -3.58 12.96 9.37
C THR A 92 -3.90 11.75 10.26
N ASP A 93 -5.13 11.65 10.75
CA ASP A 93 -5.59 10.48 11.51
C ASP A 93 -5.59 9.23 10.63
N LEU A 94 -6.02 9.35 9.38
CA LEU A 94 -6.01 8.26 8.41
C LEU A 94 -4.58 7.79 8.11
N GLU A 95 -3.62 8.69 7.92
CA GLU A 95 -2.19 8.36 7.79
C GLU A 95 -1.70 7.53 8.99
N THR A 96 -2.02 7.97 10.21
CA THR A 96 -1.64 7.28 11.46
C THR A 96 -2.25 5.89 11.55
N HIS A 97 -3.52 5.75 11.17
CA HIS A 97 -4.19 4.45 11.13
C HIS A 97 -3.59 3.50 10.08
N PHE A 98 -3.22 4.01 8.91
CA PHE A 98 -2.51 3.22 7.90
C PHE A 98 -1.13 2.77 8.41
N ASP A 99 -0.37 3.69 9.01
CA ASP A 99 0.95 3.39 9.56
C ASP A 99 0.90 2.28 10.60
N SER A 100 -0.07 2.36 11.53
CA SER A 100 -0.28 1.34 12.56
C SER A 100 -0.77 0.02 11.98
N ARG A 101 -1.81 0.05 11.14
CA ARG A 101 -2.46 -1.15 10.59
C ARG A 101 -1.55 -1.99 9.70
N PHE A 102 -0.65 -1.34 8.95
CA PHE A 102 0.25 -2.00 8.00
C PHE A 102 1.70 -2.05 8.49
N SER A 103 1.92 -1.88 9.80
CA SER A 103 3.25 -1.96 10.43
C SER A 103 3.95 -3.30 10.18
N ASP A 104 3.22 -4.41 10.18
CA ASP A 104 3.77 -5.74 9.90
C ASP A 104 4.40 -5.83 8.50
N PHE A 105 3.82 -5.17 7.49
CA PHE A 105 4.41 -5.13 6.16
C PHE A 105 5.75 -4.37 6.15
N LYS A 106 5.84 -3.29 6.92
CA LYS A 106 7.07 -2.51 7.08
C LYS A 106 8.14 -3.33 7.79
N ASN A 107 7.76 -4.07 8.82
CA ASN A 107 8.66 -4.96 9.58
C ASN A 107 9.20 -6.12 8.72
N ASN A 108 8.44 -6.58 7.73
CA ASN A 108 8.83 -7.68 6.83
C ASN A 108 9.33 -7.18 5.45
N GLU A 109 9.60 -5.89 5.27
CA GLU A 109 9.93 -5.33 3.96
C GLU A 109 11.17 -6.02 3.34
N PHE A 110 12.22 -6.24 4.12
CA PHE A 110 13.45 -6.84 3.62
C PHE A 110 13.26 -8.31 3.29
N ASP A 111 12.46 -9.03 4.07
CA ASP A 111 12.09 -10.41 3.77
C ASP A 111 11.29 -10.51 2.47
N MET A 112 10.39 -9.55 2.21
CA MET A 112 9.72 -9.42 0.91
C MET A 112 10.71 -9.12 -0.21
N LYS A 113 11.65 -8.18 -0.01
CA LYS A 113 12.69 -7.85 -1.01
C LYS A 113 13.57 -9.04 -1.36
N VAL A 114 13.96 -9.86 -0.38
CA VAL A 114 14.68 -11.12 -0.60
C VAL A 114 13.85 -12.08 -1.46
N PHE A 115 12.51 -12.01 -1.41
CA PHE A 115 11.64 -12.84 -2.23
C PHE A 115 11.42 -12.30 -3.65
N TYR A 116 11.07 -11.03 -3.83
CA TYR A 116 10.71 -10.51 -5.16
C TYR A 116 11.86 -9.84 -5.91
N SER A 117 12.95 -9.48 -5.22
CA SER A 117 14.10 -8.80 -5.80
C SER A 117 15.42 -9.12 -5.07
N PRO A 118 15.77 -10.42 -4.87
CA PRO A 118 16.95 -10.82 -4.13
C PRO A 118 18.26 -10.29 -4.71
N PHE A 119 18.33 -9.97 -6.01
CA PHE A 119 19.56 -9.45 -6.64
C PHE A 119 19.77 -7.94 -6.49
N ASN A 120 18.81 -7.21 -5.90
CA ASN A 120 18.88 -5.75 -5.73
C ASN A 120 18.69 -5.31 -4.27
N VAL A 121 18.76 -6.23 -3.30
CA VAL A 121 18.68 -5.92 -1.87
C VAL A 121 20.10 -5.93 -1.27
N CYS A 122 20.41 -4.97 -0.41
CA CYS A 122 21.69 -4.94 0.28
C CYS A 122 21.74 -6.06 1.32
N ALA A 123 22.83 -6.84 1.36
CA ALA A 123 22.99 -7.88 2.35
C ALA A 123 23.06 -7.34 3.79
N GLU A 124 23.50 -6.10 3.98
CA GLU A 124 23.56 -5.47 5.31
C GLU A 124 22.16 -5.14 5.88
N ASP A 125 21.16 -5.00 5.02
CA ASP A 125 19.80 -4.61 5.42
C ASP A 125 18.92 -5.81 5.81
N VAL A 126 19.34 -7.04 5.49
CA VAL A 126 18.55 -8.26 5.76
C VAL A 126 18.96 -8.91 7.08
N ASN A 127 18.12 -9.82 7.59
CA ASN A 127 18.41 -10.57 8.81
C ASN A 127 19.76 -11.30 8.73
N GLU A 128 20.54 -11.24 9.81
CA GLU A 128 21.87 -11.86 9.95
C GLU A 128 21.93 -13.32 9.47
N THR A 129 20.85 -14.08 9.69
CA THR A 129 20.76 -15.49 9.26
C THR A 129 20.73 -15.69 7.74
N ILE A 130 20.40 -14.66 6.97
CA ILE A 130 20.28 -14.70 5.50
C ILE A 130 21.49 -14.05 4.81
N GLN A 131 22.24 -13.15 5.48
CA GLN A 131 23.22 -12.28 4.82
C GLN A 131 24.28 -13.03 4.00
N MET A 132 24.95 -14.02 4.61
CA MET A 132 25.98 -14.81 3.94
C MET A 132 25.41 -15.60 2.75
N GLU A 133 24.26 -16.23 2.97
CA GLU A 133 23.55 -17.01 1.96
C GLU A 133 23.09 -16.14 0.78
N LEU A 134 22.66 -14.90 1.07
CA LEU A 134 22.27 -13.92 0.07
C LEU A 134 23.46 -13.47 -0.78
N ILE A 135 24.64 -13.27 -0.18
CA ILE A 135 25.86 -12.91 -0.91
C ILE A 135 26.23 -14.02 -1.91
N ASP A 136 26.22 -15.27 -1.46
CA ASP A 136 26.48 -16.43 -2.33
C ASP A 136 25.42 -16.56 -3.43
N PHE A 137 24.14 -16.35 -3.07
CA PHE A 137 23.02 -16.38 -4.01
C PHE A 137 23.15 -15.29 -5.08
N GLN A 138 23.47 -14.05 -4.68
CA GLN A 138 23.62 -12.90 -5.56
C GLN A 138 24.82 -13.03 -6.52
N SER A 139 25.87 -13.74 -6.07
CA SER A 139 27.09 -13.99 -6.84
C SER A 139 26.92 -15.09 -7.89
N ASN A 140 25.78 -15.79 -7.91
CA ASN A 140 25.52 -16.87 -8.85
C ASN A 140 24.83 -16.36 -10.15
N PRO A 141 25.56 -16.26 -11.29
CA PRO A 141 24.99 -15.73 -12.53
C PRO A 141 23.90 -16.62 -13.12
N SER A 142 23.98 -17.95 -12.91
CA SER A 142 22.95 -18.88 -13.39
C SER A 142 21.63 -18.66 -12.65
N LEU A 143 21.68 -18.47 -11.32
CA LEU A 143 20.47 -18.13 -10.55
C LEU A 143 19.89 -16.79 -10.99
N LYS A 144 20.74 -15.77 -11.23
CA LYS A 144 20.28 -14.46 -11.73
C LYS A 144 19.57 -14.54 -13.07
N GLU A 145 20.14 -15.32 -14.00
CA GLU A 145 19.54 -15.57 -15.30
C GLU A 145 18.19 -16.30 -15.16
N LYS A 146 18.11 -17.35 -14.35
CA LYS A 146 16.85 -18.08 -14.12
C LYS A 146 15.79 -17.20 -13.46
N PHE A 147 16.16 -16.39 -12.46
CA PHE A 147 15.25 -15.48 -11.77
C PHE A 147 14.64 -14.45 -12.72
N THR A 148 15.46 -13.91 -13.64
CA THR A 148 15.02 -12.90 -14.60
C THR A 148 14.06 -13.47 -15.65
N ASN A 149 14.22 -14.76 -15.99
CA ASN A 149 13.49 -15.40 -17.08
C ASN A 149 12.32 -16.30 -16.63
N THR A 150 12.03 -16.39 -15.33
CA THR A 150 10.96 -17.25 -14.79
C THR A 150 10.10 -16.51 -13.77
N GLY A 151 8.85 -16.96 -13.57
CA GLY A 151 7.99 -16.38 -12.53
C GLY A 151 8.49 -16.76 -11.13
N LEU A 152 8.21 -15.93 -10.11
CA LEU A 152 8.74 -16.12 -8.74
C LEU A 152 8.52 -17.53 -8.19
N ILE A 153 7.29 -18.06 -8.29
CA ILE A 153 6.98 -19.41 -7.78
C ILE A 153 7.71 -20.49 -8.56
N GLU A 154 7.82 -20.35 -9.88
CA GLU A 154 8.58 -21.29 -10.71
C GLU A 154 10.08 -21.24 -10.37
N PHE A 155 10.61 -20.04 -10.18
CA PHE A 155 12.01 -19.84 -9.79
C PHE A 155 12.33 -20.60 -8.50
N TYR A 156 11.59 -20.31 -7.44
CA TYR A 156 11.84 -20.88 -6.12
C TYR A 156 11.55 -22.38 -6.03
N SER A 157 10.59 -22.88 -6.82
CA SER A 157 10.25 -24.32 -6.82
C SER A 157 11.20 -25.19 -7.63
N LYS A 158 11.76 -24.68 -8.75
CA LYS A 158 12.57 -25.49 -9.68
C LYS A 158 14.07 -25.26 -9.57
N TYR A 159 14.51 -24.05 -9.23
CA TYR A 159 15.91 -23.65 -9.35
C TYR A 159 16.58 -23.38 -8.00
N LEU A 160 15.80 -23.05 -6.96
CA LEU A 160 16.36 -22.89 -5.62
C LEU A 160 16.49 -24.24 -4.92
N LYS A 161 17.71 -24.62 -4.57
CA LYS A 161 17.99 -25.85 -3.82
C LYS A 161 18.07 -25.54 -2.33
N GLN A 162 17.20 -26.14 -1.54
CA GLN A 162 17.18 -25.99 -0.08
C GLN A 162 18.51 -26.41 0.60
N SER A 163 19.25 -27.37 0.02
CA SER A 163 20.54 -27.80 0.56
C SER A 163 21.64 -26.75 0.42
N GLU A 164 21.54 -25.87 -0.58
CA GLU A 164 22.51 -24.81 -0.85
C GLU A 164 22.08 -23.49 -0.19
N PHE A 165 20.77 -23.20 -0.22
CA PHE A 165 20.20 -21.94 0.26
C PHE A 165 19.01 -22.19 1.21
N PRO A 166 19.24 -22.71 2.44
CA PRO A 166 18.17 -23.11 3.35
C PRO A 166 17.34 -21.93 3.90
N ASN A 167 17.94 -20.77 4.21
CA ASN A 167 17.22 -19.66 4.83
C ASN A 167 16.44 -18.84 3.80
N ILE A 168 16.99 -18.61 2.61
CA ILE A 168 16.31 -18.00 1.47
C ILE A 168 15.16 -18.90 1.03
N TYR A 169 15.36 -20.22 1.00
CA TYR A 169 14.29 -21.18 0.66
C TYR A 169 13.15 -21.11 1.69
N LYS A 170 13.47 -21.11 2.98
CA LYS A 170 12.48 -20.94 4.06
C LYS A 170 11.73 -19.61 3.96
N ASN A 171 12.45 -18.51 3.67
CA ASN A 171 11.84 -17.20 3.47
C ASN A 171 10.89 -17.21 2.27
N ALA A 172 11.30 -17.81 1.15
CA ALA A 172 10.48 -17.91 -0.05
C ALA A 172 9.18 -18.69 0.19
N LEU A 173 9.23 -19.80 0.93
CA LEU A 173 8.02 -20.54 1.32
C LEU A 173 7.06 -19.71 2.17
N ARG A 174 7.60 -18.96 3.15
CA ARG A 174 6.79 -18.04 3.96
C ARG A 174 6.14 -16.97 3.07
N MET A 175 6.92 -16.29 2.21
CA MET A 175 6.40 -15.20 1.38
C MET A 175 5.42 -15.67 0.30
N ALA A 176 5.59 -16.90 -0.21
CA ALA A 176 4.68 -17.49 -1.19
C ALA A 176 3.34 -17.95 -0.59
N SER A 177 3.25 -18.06 0.74
CA SER A 177 2.03 -18.52 1.44
C SER A 177 1.20 -17.41 2.09
N LEU A 178 1.71 -16.17 2.07
CA LEU A 178 1.03 -14.96 2.55
C LEU A 178 0.12 -14.36 1.45
#